data_AF-A0A9Q0TXN6-F1
#
_entry.id   AF-A0A9Q0TXN6-F1
#
_cell.length_a   1.000
_cell.length_b   1.000
_cell.length_c   1.000
_cell.angle_alpha   90.00
_cell.angle_beta   90.00
_cell.angle_gamma   90.00
#
_symmetry.space_group_name_H-M   'P 1'
#
loop_
_entity.id
_entity.type
_entity.pdbx_description
1 polymer ?
#
loop_
_entity_poly.entity_id
_entity_poly.type
_entity_poly.pdbx_seq_one_letter_code
_entity_poly.pdbx_strand_id
1 'polypeptide(L)'
;MQYRRRRDFPIDSRKYCYTLGTRERRRYLVRATFQYGSSGNEDAYPKFDLYLDATKWSTVVILDSSRVYVKEMIIRAPSSSIDVCICCATTGSPFISTLELRPLNLSMYATDFEDNFFLEVAARVNFGALSKDVIRYPDDPYDRIWDSDLEKRQNYLVGVAPGTVRINTSKYVDTRTREYPPVKVMQTAVVGTQGILSYRLNLDDFPANARAFAYFAEIEDLGANETRKFKLQQPYFPDYSNAVVNIAEKCQWEPHTL
;
A
#
# COMPACT_ATOMS: atom_id res chain seq x y z
N MET A 1 -21.81 -1.47 4.36
CA MET A 1 -20.63 -1.72 5.23
C MET A 1 -20.09 -3.11 4.93
N GLN A 2 -18.83 -3.20 4.51
CA GLN A 2 -18.19 -4.43 4.03
C GLN A 2 -17.90 -5.44 5.17
N TYR A 3 -17.72 -4.98 6.41
CA TYR A 3 -17.27 -5.81 7.53
C TYR A 3 -18.35 -5.97 8.61
N ARG A 4 -19.45 -6.65 8.27
CA ARG A 4 -20.57 -6.91 9.22
C ARG A 4 -20.35 -8.11 10.14
N ARG A 5 -19.38 -8.96 9.82
CA ARG A 5 -19.05 -10.17 10.60
C ARG A 5 -17.54 -10.23 10.77
N ARG A 6 -17.12 -10.79 11.90
CA ARG A 6 -15.73 -11.13 12.20
C ARG A 6 -15.71 -12.50 12.86
N ARG A 7 -14.55 -13.14 12.86
CA ARG A 7 -14.30 -14.35 13.65
C ARG A 7 -13.36 -13.98 14.79
N ASP A 8 -13.81 -14.20 16.01
CA ASP A 8 -13.03 -14.03 17.23
C ASP A 8 -12.33 -15.35 17.60
N PHE A 9 -11.16 -15.22 18.24
CA PHE A 9 -10.35 -16.33 18.71
C PHE A 9 -10.16 -16.23 20.23
N PRO A 10 -9.98 -17.37 20.92
CA PRO A 10 -9.66 -17.37 22.34
C PRO A 10 -8.38 -16.60 22.65
N ILE A 11 -8.33 -16.01 23.85
CA ILE A 11 -7.13 -15.35 24.40
C ILE A 11 -6.18 -16.43 24.91
N ASP A 12 -5.37 -16.98 24.01
CA ASP A 12 -4.34 -17.95 24.35
C ASP A 12 -3.10 -17.79 23.43
N SER A 13 -2.11 -18.66 23.66
CA SER A 13 -0.86 -18.71 22.87
C SER A 13 -0.93 -19.62 21.65
N ARG A 14 -2.12 -20.17 21.32
CA ARG A 14 -2.26 -21.06 20.17
C ARG A 14 -2.30 -20.25 18.87
N LYS A 15 -1.83 -20.88 17.80
CA LYS A 15 -1.95 -20.35 16.44
C LYS A 15 -3.24 -20.86 15.81
N TYR A 16 -4.05 -19.94 15.29
CA TYR A 16 -5.25 -20.25 14.51
C TYR A 16 -5.00 -19.88 13.06
N CYS A 17 -4.90 -20.88 12.20
CA CYS A 17 -4.43 -20.73 10.83
C CYS A 17 -5.54 -20.93 9.80
N TYR A 18 -5.45 -20.15 8.72
CA TYR A 18 -6.21 -20.34 7.50
C TYR A 18 -5.26 -20.76 6.38
N THR A 19 -5.50 -21.93 5.81
CA THR A 19 -4.77 -22.38 4.63
C THR A 19 -5.38 -21.81 3.37
N LEU A 20 -4.56 -21.12 2.58
CA LEU A 20 -4.93 -20.52 1.30
C LEU A 20 -4.20 -21.23 0.17
N GLY A 21 -4.94 -21.69 -0.84
CA GLY A 21 -4.35 -22.35 -2.00
C GLY A 21 -3.62 -21.37 -2.91
N THR A 22 -2.37 -21.68 -3.27
CA THR A 22 -1.50 -20.89 -4.13
C THR A 22 -0.96 -21.75 -5.28
N ARG A 23 -0.34 -21.09 -6.26
CA ARG A 23 0.52 -21.73 -7.25
C ARG A 23 1.94 -21.33 -6.94
N GLU A 24 2.83 -22.31 -6.78
CA GLU A 24 4.24 -22.07 -6.49
C GLU A 24 4.84 -21.06 -7.50
N ARG A 25 5.70 -20.18 -7.01
CA ARG A 25 6.39 -19.13 -7.79
C ARG A 25 5.48 -18.06 -8.39
N ARG A 26 4.16 -18.09 -8.15
CA ARG A 26 3.26 -16.97 -8.48
C ARG A 26 3.25 -15.94 -7.35
N ARG A 27 3.05 -14.68 -7.70
CA ARG A 27 2.94 -13.60 -6.73
C ARG A 27 1.50 -13.36 -6.32
N TYR A 28 1.33 -13.07 -5.04
CA TYR A 28 0.04 -12.79 -4.44
C TYR A 28 0.15 -11.59 -3.52
N LEU A 29 -0.90 -10.78 -3.52
CA LEU A 29 -1.21 -9.88 -2.41
C LEU A 29 -2.07 -10.66 -1.42
N VAL A 30 -1.59 -10.77 -0.18
CA VAL A 30 -2.34 -11.31 0.95
C VAL A 30 -2.79 -10.12 1.79
N ARG A 31 -4.09 -10.04 2.10
CA ARG A 31 -4.65 -8.96 2.92
C ARG A 31 -5.48 -9.51 4.06
N ALA A 32 -5.15 -9.09 5.27
CA ALA A 32 -5.99 -9.26 6.45
C ALA A 32 -6.61 -7.92 6.86
N THR A 33 -7.91 -7.92 7.14
CA THR A 33 -8.61 -6.72 7.64
C THR A 33 -9.21 -6.96 9.02
N PHE A 34 -9.21 -5.90 9.81
CA PHE A 34 -9.67 -5.89 11.19
C PHE A 34 -10.52 -4.64 11.40
N GLN A 35 -11.84 -4.83 11.48
CA GLN A 35 -12.76 -3.82 11.97
C GLN A 35 -13.35 -4.32 13.28
N TYR A 36 -13.03 -3.63 14.38
CA TYR A 36 -13.51 -4.02 15.71
C TYR A 36 -15.02 -3.78 15.81
N GLY A 37 -15.48 -2.57 15.46
CA GLY A 37 -16.86 -2.15 15.61
C GLY A 37 -17.19 -1.75 17.05
N SER A 38 -18.28 -1.00 17.24
CA SER A 38 -18.75 -0.63 18.57
C SER A 38 -19.43 -1.81 19.25
N SER A 39 -18.66 -2.73 19.83
CA SER A 39 -19.21 -3.62 20.86
C SER A 39 -19.49 -2.76 22.08
N GLY A 40 -20.71 -2.75 22.60
CA GLY A 40 -21.08 -2.05 23.85
C GLY A 40 -20.39 -2.58 25.11
N ASN A 41 -19.29 -3.31 24.96
CA ASN A 41 -18.49 -3.86 26.04
C ASN A 41 -17.23 -3.01 26.24
N GLU A 42 -16.94 -2.72 27.50
CA GLU A 42 -15.77 -1.98 27.99
C GLU A 42 -14.46 -2.79 27.93
N ASP A 43 -14.38 -3.79 27.05
CA ASP A 43 -13.21 -4.67 26.94
C ASP A 43 -12.00 -3.92 26.37
N ALA A 44 -10.81 -4.25 26.88
CA ALA A 44 -9.56 -3.67 26.39
C ALA A 44 -9.35 -3.97 24.90
N TYR A 45 -8.85 -2.98 24.14
CA TYR A 45 -8.64 -3.16 22.71
C TYR A 45 -7.66 -4.31 22.39
N PRO A 46 -7.97 -5.12 21.37
CA PRO A 46 -7.13 -6.26 21.01
C PRO A 46 -5.74 -5.87 20.52
N LYS A 47 -4.74 -6.62 20.99
CA LYS A 47 -3.37 -6.66 20.47
C LYS A 47 -2.92 -8.10 20.31
N PHE A 48 -2.49 -8.48 19.12
CA PHE A 48 -2.09 -9.85 18.78
C PHE A 48 -1.19 -9.86 17.56
N ASP A 49 -0.59 -11.01 17.26
CA ASP A 49 0.33 -11.19 16.15
C ASP A 49 -0.32 -11.91 14.96
N LEU A 50 0.14 -11.55 13.76
CA LEU A 50 -0.20 -12.17 12.49
C LEU A 50 1.07 -12.81 11.91
N TYR A 51 0.92 -14.03 11.40
CA TYR A 51 1.99 -14.81 10.80
C TYR A 51 1.58 -15.26 9.40
N LEU A 52 2.56 -15.36 8.53
CA LEU A 52 2.49 -16.12 7.30
C LEU A 52 3.42 -17.33 7.42
N ASP A 53 2.86 -18.53 7.36
CA ASP A 53 3.53 -19.76 7.72
C ASP A 53 4.22 -19.64 9.10
N ALA A 54 5.53 -19.86 9.16
CA ALA A 54 6.32 -19.68 10.36
C ALA A 54 6.78 -18.23 10.60
N THR A 55 6.65 -17.36 9.60
CA THR A 55 7.24 -16.01 9.60
C THR A 55 6.28 -14.99 10.20
N LYS A 56 6.76 -14.18 11.15
CA LYS A 56 5.96 -13.08 11.70
C LYS A 56 5.73 -12.04 10.61
N TRP A 57 4.47 -11.78 10.32
CA TRP A 57 4.06 -10.76 9.35
C TRP A 57 3.94 -9.40 10.05
N SER A 58 3.08 -9.28 11.05
CA SER A 58 2.85 -7.99 11.74
C SER A 58 2.28 -8.19 13.14
N THR A 59 2.43 -7.18 14.00
CA THR A 59 1.60 -7.04 15.20
C THR A 59 0.37 -6.21 14.86
N VAL A 60 -0.82 -6.68 15.20
CA VAL A 60 -2.08 -5.95 15.05
C VAL A 60 -2.38 -5.24 16.37
N VAL A 61 -2.59 -3.93 16.31
CA VAL A 61 -2.94 -3.09 17.46
C VAL A 61 -4.20 -2.30 17.13
N ILE A 62 -5.30 -2.61 17.81
CA ILE A 62 -6.54 -1.85 17.71
C ILE A 62 -6.50 -0.71 18.72
N LEU A 63 -6.87 0.49 18.29
CA LEU A 63 -6.90 1.71 19.11
C LEU A 63 -8.20 2.50 18.94
N ASP A 64 -8.94 2.25 17.86
CA ASP A 64 -10.18 2.91 17.52
C ASP A 64 -11.16 1.86 16.99
N SER A 65 -12.31 1.74 17.65
CA SER A 65 -13.36 0.77 17.31
C SER A 65 -13.99 1.02 15.93
N SER A 66 -14.01 2.28 15.47
CA SER A 66 -14.63 2.67 14.20
C SER A 66 -13.70 2.47 13.01
N ARG A 67 -12.38 2.45 13.25
CA ARG A 67 -11.36 2.34 12.21
C ARG A 67 -11.25 0.92 11.65
N VAL A 68 -10.99 0.86 10.34
CA VAL A 68 -10.57 -0.37 9.67
C VAL A 68 -9.06 -0.41 9.65
N TYR A 69 -8.48 -1.47 10.21
CA TYR A 69 -7.05 -1.75 10.13
C TYR A 69 -6.82 -2.76 9.02
N VAL A 70 -5.85 -2.48 8.17
CA VAL A 70 -5.51 -3.32 7.01
C VAL A 70 -4.04 -3.67 7.10
N LYS A 71 -3.73 -4.96 6.95
CA LYS A 71 -2.36 -5.43 6.75
C LYS A 71 -2.29 -6.09 5.39
N GLU A 72 -1.39 -5.60 4.54
CA GLU A 72 -1.11 -6.12 3.21
C GLU A 72 0.34 -6.58 3.13
N MET A 73 0.53 -7.77 2.56
CA MET A 73 1.85 -8.22 2.15
C MET A 73 1.81 -8.74 0.72
N ILE A 74 2.94 -8.63 0.04
CA ILE A 74 3.17 -9.24 -1.26
C ILE A 74 4.22 -10.32 -1.06
N ILE A 75 3.89 -11.51 -1.55
CA ILE A 75 4.76 -12.67 -1.51
C ILE A 75 4.88 -13.29 -2.88
N ARG A 76 5.99 -13.98 -3.09
CA ARG A 76 6.05 -15.08 -4.03
C ARG A 76 5.74 -16.37 -3.30
N ALA A 77 4.74 -17.10 -3.77
CA ALA A 77 4.27 -18.30 -3.08
C ALA A 77 5.37 -19.38 -3.05
N PRO A 78 5.80 -19.84 -1.86
CA PRO A 78 6.85 -20.84 -1.73
C PRO A 78 6.37 -22.26 -2.05
N SER A 79 5.04 -22.48 -2.04
CA SER A 79 4.44 -23.80 -2.30
C SER A 79 3.04 -23.68 -2.92
N SER A 80 2.31 -24.79 -3.00
CA SER A 80 0.89 -24.84 -3.42
C SER A 80 -0.10 -24.32 -2.38
N SER A 81 0.37 -23.98 -1.18
CA SER A 81 -0.44 -23.30 -0.16
C SER A 81 0.41 -22.41 0.73
N ILE A 82 -0.25 -21.50 1.42
CA ILE A 82 0.31 -20.69 2.51
C ILE A 82 -0.67 -20.69 3.67
N ASP A 83 -0.16 -20.60 4.89
CA ASP A 83 -0.97 -20.49 6.10
C ASP A 83 -0.92 -19.07 6.65
N VAL A 84 -2.08 -18.44 6.83
CA VAL A 84 -2.18 -17.16 7.53
C VAL A 84 -2.67 -17.44 8.94
N CYS A 85 -1.80 -17.23 9.92
CA CYS A 85 -2.06 -17.60 11.31
C CYS A 85 -2.20 -16.37 12.20
N ILE A 86 -3.23 -16.37 13.03
CA ILE A 86 -3.44 -15.40 14.09
C ILE A 86 -2.93 -16.03 15.38
N CYS A 87 -2.09 -15.32 16.12
CA CYS A 87 -1.49 -15.82 17.35
C CYS A 87 -1.36 -14.76 18.41
N CYS A 88 -1.18 -15.27 19.63
CA CYS A 88 -0.41 -14.64 20.67
C CYS A 88 -1.08 -13.35 21.12
N ALA A 89 -2.32 -13.49 21.59
CA ALA A 89 -3.08 -12.42 22.18
C ALA A 89 -2.29 -11.82 23.36
N THR A 90 -1.99 -10.53 23.28
CA THR A 90 -1.38 -9.77 24.38
C THR A 90 -2.46 -9.09 25.21
N THR A 91 -3.45 -8.49 24.55
CA THR A 91 -4.64 -7.88 25.17
C THR A 91 -5.86 -8.18 24.31
N GLY A 92 -7.03 -8.34 24.92
CA GLY A 92 -8.29 -8.62 24.21
C GLY A 92 -8.29 -9.90 23.39
N SER A 93 -9.45 -10.25 22.84
CA SER A 93 -9.60 -11.41 21.95
C SER A 93 -9.10 -11.08 20.54
N PRO A 94 -8.18 -11.86 19.96
CA PRO A 94 -7.83 -11.71 18.56
C PRO A 94 -9.04 -11.94 17.68
N PHE A 95 -9.08 -11.28 16.53
CA PHE A 95 -10.16 -11.46 15.57
C PHE A 95 -9.66 -11.22 14.16
N ILE A 96 -10.46 -11.62 13.17
CA ILE A 96 -10.26 -11.23 11.77
C ILE A 96 -11.60 -10.95 11.11
N SER A 97 -11.68 -9.87 10.34
CA SER A 97 -12.88 -9.48 9.60
C SER A 97 -12.88 -10.10 8.21
N THR A 98 -11.79 -9.94 7.45
CA THR A 98 -11.61 -10.62 6.15
C THR A 98 -10.18 -11.08 5.96
N LEU A 99 -10.03 -12.15 5.18
CA LEU A 99 -8.77 -12.63 4.64
C LEU A 99 -8.93 -12.75 3.12
N GLU A 100 -8.09 -12.05 2.37
CA GLU A 100 -8.13 -11.99 0.91
C GLU A 100 -6.80 -12.46 0.32
N LEU A 101 -6.87 -13.26 -0.74
CA LEU A 101 -5.73 -13.66 -1.56
C LEU A 101 -5.97 -13.19 -3.00
N ARG A 102 -5.12 -12.29 -3.49
CA ARG A 102 -5.26 -11.69 -4.83
C ARG A 102 -4.04 -12.06 -5.68
N PRO A 103 -4.21 -12.76 -6.83
CA PRO A 103 -3.09 -13.05 -7.72
C PRO A 103 -2.60 -11.76 -8.38
N LEU A 104 -1.29 -11.60 -8.49
CA LEU A 104 -0.65 -10.47 -9.16
C LEU A 104 -0.06 -10.89 -10.52
N ASN A 105 0.22 -9.90 -11.37
CA ASN A 105 0.96 -10.14 -12.60
C ASN A 105 2.41 -10.57 -12.30
N LEU A 106 3.02 -11.34 -13.22
CA LEU A 106 4.38 -11.84 -13.11
C LEU A 106 5.44 -10.73 -13.16
N SER A 107 5.13 -9.54 -13.66
CA SER A 107 6.07 -8.41 -13.67
C SER A 107 6.06 -7.60 -12.38
N MET A 108 4.92 -7.55 -11.69
CA MET A 108 4.68 -6.68 -10.54
C MET A 108 5.53 -7.10 -9.35
N TYR A 109 6.13 -6.11 -8.68
CA TYR A 109 6.94 -6.27 -7.47
C TYR A 109 8.09 -7.27 -7.60
N ALA A 110 8.49 -7.60 -8.84
CA ALA A 110 9.52 -8.59 -9.09
C ALA A 110 10.90 -8.08 -8.65
N THR A 111 11.64 -8.93 -7.95
CA THR A 111 13.05 -8.73 -7.57
C THR A 111 13.82 -10.04 -7.68
N ASP A 112 15.15 -9.97 -7.75
CA ASP A 112 16.00 -11.16 -7.93
C ASP A 112 16.13 -12.03 -6.67
N PHE A 113 15.70 -11.52 -5.50
CA PHE A 113 15.87 -12.17 -4.19
C PHE A 113 14.55 -12.32 -3.42
N GLU A 114 13.41 -12.19 -4.12
CA GLU A 114 12.04 -12.26 -3.56
C GLU A 114 11.65 -13.58 -2.91
N ASP A 115 12.44 -14.64 -3.09
CA ASP A 115 12.25 -15.90 -2.38
C ASP A 115 12.70 -15.80 -0.90
N ASN A 116 13.48 -14.77 -0.54
CA ASN A 116 14.06 -14.60 0.81
C ASN A 116 13.29 -13.62 1.70
N PHE A 117 12.31 -12.89 1.16
CA PHE A 117 11.59 -11.86 1.91
C PHE A 117 10.18 -11.65 1.37
N PHE A 118 9.33 -11.01 2.19
CA PHE A 118 8.04 -10.49 1.76
C PHE A 118 8.07 -8.96 1.76
N LEU A 119 7.19 -8.34 0.99
CA LEU A 119 7.00 -6.89 1.02
C LEU A 119 5.75 -6.55 1.83
N GLU A 120 5.91 -5.89 2.97
CA GLU A 120 4.79 -5.24 3.66
C GLU A 120 4.51 -3.87 3.03
N VAL A 121 3.24 -3.55 2.86
CA VAL A 121 2.84 -2.26 2.28
C VAL A 121 2.87 -1.19 3.36
N ALA A 122 3.90 -0.34 3.32
CA ALA A 122 4.00 0.82 4.21
C ALA A 122 3.00 1.92 3.84
N ALA A 123 2.90 2.26 2.54
CA ALA A 123 1.96 3.25 2.04
C ALA A 123 1.66 3.00 0.55
N ARG A 124 0.42 3.31 0.14
CA ARG A 124 0.02 3.37 -1.27
C ARG A 124 -0.97 4.52 -1.44
N VAL A 125 -0.51 5.61 -2.06
CA VAL A 125 -1.23 6.89 -2.12
C VAL A 125 -1.69 7.18 -3.56
N ASN A 126 -2.95 7.58 -3.73
CA ASN A 126 -3.42 8.28 -4.92
C ASN A 126 -3.25 9.79 -4.73
N PHE A 127 -2.24 10.37 -5.39
CA PHE A 127 -2.00 11.81 -5.35
C PHE A 127 -2.94 12.55 -6.30
N GLY A 128 -3.48 13.68 -5.86
CA GLY A 128 -4.43 14.45 -6.67
C GLY A 128 -5.85 13.88 -6.64
N ALA A 129 -6.14 12.97 -5.71
CA ALA A 129 -7.46 12.38 -5.55
C ALA A 129 -8.58 13.44 -5.46
N LEU A 130 -9.73 13.13 -6.08
CA LEU A 130 -10.88 14.04 -6.16
C LEU A 130 -11.81 13.94 -4.95
N SER A 131 -11.75 12.83 -4.22
CA SER A 131 -12.48 12.60 -2.97
C SER A 131 -11.61 11.80 -2.01
N LYS A 132 -12.11 11.56 -0.78
CA LYS A 132 -11.46 10.69 0.21
C LYS A 132 -11.67 9.20 -0.07
N ASP A 133 -12.46 8.87 -1.09
CA ASP A 133 -12.75 7.48 -1.42
C ASP A 133 -11.50 6.76 -1.90
N VAL A 134 -11.34 5.51 -1.46
CA VAL A 134 -10.23 4.66 -1.88
C VAL A 134 -10.46 4.16 -3.31
N ILE A 135 -9.39 4.12 -4.10
CA ILE A 135 -9.42 3.40 -5.39
C ILE A 135 -8.97 1.95 -5.14
N ARG A 136 -9.78 1.00 -5.59
CA ARG A 136 -9.51 -0.45 -5.57
C ARG A 136 -10.29 -1.13 -6.69
N TYR A 137 -10.56 -2.44 -6.61
CA TYR A 137 -11.44 -3.10 -7.58
C TYR A 137 -12.81 -2.40 -7.71
N PRO A 138 -13.37 -2.21 -8.92
CA PRO A 138 -12.88 -2.73 -10.21
C PRO A 138 -11.85 -1.85 -10.94
N ASP A 139 -11.57 -0.63 -10.46
CA ASP A 139 -10.62 0.29 -11.11
C ASP A 139 -9.17 -0.23 -11.04
N ASP A 140 -8.80 -0.91 -9.96
CA ASP A 140 -7.58 -1.73 -9.88
C ASP A 140 -7.93 -3.22 -10.03
N PRO A 141 -7.59 -3.88 -11.17
CA PRO A 141 -7.85 -5.31 -11.38
C PRO A 141 -7.18 -6.24 -10.37
N TYR A 142 -6.08 -5.78 -9.74
CA TYR A 142 -5.36 -6.53 -8.70
C TYR A 142 -5.87 -6.20 -7.29
N ASP A 143 -6.93 -5.38 -7.21
CA ASP A 143 -7.64 -4.97 -6.00
C ASP A 143 -6.73 -4.34 -4.93
N ARG A 144 -5.57 -3.76 -5.29
CA ARG A 144 -4.76 -2.99 -4.34
C ARG A 144 -5.55 -1.78 -3.84
N ILE A 145 -5.36 -1.43 -2.57
CA ILE A 145 -5.98 -0.24 -1.98
C ILE A 145 -5.05 0.96 -2.22
N TRP A 146 -5.57 1.97 -2.91
CA TRP A 146 -4.93 3.26 -3.10
C TRP A 146 -5.66 4.30 -2.26
N ASP A 147 -5.02 4.70 -1.16
CA ASP A 147 -5.57 5.69 -0.24
C ASP A 147 -5.50 7.08 -0.86
N SER A 148 -6.57 7.84 -0.72
CA SER A 148 -6.61 9.24 -1.14
C SER A 148 -5.60 10.08 -0.34
N ASP A 149 -4.85 10.94 -1.02
CA ASP A 149 -3.98 11.93 -0.38
C ASP A 149 -4.76 13.05 0.34
N LEU A 150 -6.09 13.11 0.20
CA LEU A 150 -6.97 13.93 1.02
C LEU A 150 -7.24 13.31 2.39
N GLU A 151 -6.96 12.02 2.56
CA GLU A 151 -7.25 11.36 3.81
C GLU A 151 -6.16 11.57 4.86
N LYS A 152 -6.54 12.24 5.95
CA LYS A 152 -5.63 12.60 7.02
C LYS A 152 -5.69 11.51 8.09
N ARG A 153 -4.64 10.72 8.22
CA ARG A 153 -4.47 9.78 9.33
C ARG A 153 -3.36 10.26 10.23
N GLN A 154 -3.43 9.94 11.52
CA GLN A 154 -2.30 10.17 12.42
C GLN A 154 -1.07 9.48 11.81
N ASN A 155 -0.01 10.25 11.56
CA ASN A 155 1.23 9.86 10.87
C ASN A 155 1.19 9.79 9.32
N TYR A 156 0.07 10.02 8.64
CA TYR A 156 0.00 9.94 7.18
C TYR A 156 -0.14 11.34 6.54
N LEU A 157 0.76 11.68 5.60
CA LEU A 157 0.79 12.96 4.85
C LEU A 157 0.74 14.21 5.74
N VAL A 158 1.87 14.54 6.38
CA VAL A 158 1.97 15.57 7.43
C VAL A 158 2.23 16.97 6.88
N GLY A 159 2.48 17.12 5.58
CA GLY A 159 2.68 18.42 4.97
C GLY A 159 2.55 18.37 3.46
N VAL A 160 1.89 19.41 2.92
CA VAL A 160 1.80 19.69 1.49
C VAL A 160 2.42 21.07 1.29
N ALA A 161 3.36 21.19 0.35
CA ALA A 161 4.00 22.48 0.06
C ALA A 161 2.97 23.51 -0.44
N PRO A 162 3.10 24.80 -0.05
CA PRO A 162 2.32 25.88 -0.66
C PRO A 162 2.43 25.86 -2.19
N GLY A 163 1.35 26.20 -2.88
CA GLY A 163 1.31 26.16 -4.33
C GLY A 163 1.11 24.78 -4.96
N THR A 164 0.82 23.75 -4.16
CA THR A 164 0.40 22.44 -4.69
C THR A 164 -1.04 22.51 -5.21
N VAL A 165 -1.21 22.26 -6.51
CA VAL A 165 -2.49 22.29 -7.22
C VAL A 165 -2.83 20.88 -7.69
N ARG A 166 -4.11 20.51 -7.61
CA ARG A 166 -4.63 19.23 -8.12
C ARG A 166 -5.10 19.39 -9.55
N ILE A 167 -4.75 18.43 -10.39
CA ILE A 167 -5.18 18.36 -11.78
C ILE A 167 -5.76 16.98 -12.08
N ASN A 168 -6.63 16.90 -13.07
CA ASN A 168 -7.23 15.65 -13.50
C ASN A 168 -7.47 15.63 -15.01
N THR A 169 -7.71 14.43 -15.52
CA THR A 169 -8.13 14.22 -16.91
C THR A 169 -9.15 13.10 -17.00
N SER A 170 -10.00 13.15 -18.01
CA SER A 170 -10.87 12.04 -18.40
C SER A 170 -10.27 11.19 -19.52
N LYS A 171 -9.17 11.62 -20.14
CA LYS A 171 -8.49 10.90 -21.21
C LYS A 171 -7.89 9.60 -20.66
N TYR A 172 -7.83 8.59 -21.52
CA TYR A 172 -7.16 7.33 -21.17
C TYR A 172 -5.66 7.56 -21.00
N VAL A 173 -5.11 7.06 -19.89
CA VAL A 173 -3.67 7.08 -19.63
C VAL A 173 -3.13 5.66 -19.79
N ASP A 174 -2.10 5.48 -20.62
CA ASP A 174 -1.51 4.17 -20.86
C ASP A 174 -0.68 3.72 -19.65
N THR A 175 -1.19 2.74 -18.91
CA THR A 175 -0.57 2.23 -17.69
C THR A 175 0.14 0.89 -17.87
N ARG A 176 0.37 0.45 -19.12
CA ARG A 176 1.09 -0.79 -19.46
C ARG A 176 2.58 -0.66 -19.14
N THR A 177 2.85 -0.77 -17.86
CA THR A 177 4.15 -0.62 -17.22
C THR A 177 4.36 -1.84 -16.30
N ARG A 178 5.58 -2.03 -15.77
CA ARG A 178 5.91 -3.23 -14.96
C ARG A 178 4.96 -3.46 -13.79
N GLU A 179 4.49 -2.38 -13.16
CA GLU A 179 3.70 -2.40 -11.92
C GLU A 179 2.19 -2.19 -12.14
N TYR A 180 1.76 -1.98 -13.39
CA TYR A 180 0.36 -1.79 -13.78
C TYR A 180 -0.46 -0.90 -12.83
N PRO A 181 -0.10 0.37 -12.61
CA PRO A 181 -0.92 1.26 -11.79
C PRO A 181 -2.32 1.42 -12.43
N PRO A 182 -3.39 1.61 -11.63
CA PRO A 182 -4.73 1.80 -12.18
C PRO A 182 -4.80 3.06 -13.04
N VAL A 183 -5.52 2.99 -14.16
CA VAL A 183 -5.78 4.18 -15.01
C VAL A 183 -6.41 5.29 -14.18
N LYS A 184 -7.33 4.94 -13.27
CA LYS A 184 -8.02 5.91 -12.42
C LYS A 184 -7.08 6.69 -11.49
N VAL A 185 -6.01 6.07 -11.02
CA VAL A 185 -4.94 6.72 -10.24
C VAL A 185 -4.12 7.62 -11.14
N MET A 186 -3.76 7.14 -12.33
CA MET A 186 -2.95 7.89 -13.29
C MET A 186 -3.69 9.05 -13.98
N GLN A 187 -5.00 9.16 -13.81
CA GLN A 187 -5.85 10.26 -14.30
C GLN A 187 -5.89 11.46 -13.35
N THR A 188 -5.29 11.35 -12.17
CA THR A 188 -5.17 12.44 -11.19
C THR A 188 -3.72 12.69 -10.86
N ALA A 189 -3.37 13.95 -10.64
CA ALA A 189 -2.02 14.32 -10.25
C ALA A 189 -2.00 15.61 -9.42
N VAL A 190 -0.81 15.93 -8.92
CA VAL A 190 -0.50 17.16 -8.19
C VAL A 190 0.66 17.85 -8.87
N VAL A 191 0.57 19.18 -8.95
CA VAL A 191 1.56 20.04 -9.59
C VAL A 191 1.97 21.13 -8.62
N GLY A 192 3.27 21.35 -8.46
CA GLY A 192 3.79 22.49 -7.70
C GLY A 192 3.88 23.73 -8.59
N THR A 193 3.25 24.82 -8.18
CA THR A 193 3.31 26.13 -8.89
C THR A 193 4.44 27.03 -8.42
N GLN A 194 5.11 26.68 -7.32
CA GLN A 194 6.18 27.47 -6.70
C GLN A 194 7.56 26.82 -6.84
N GLY A 195 7.75 25.95 -7.83
CA GLY A 195 9.04 25.30 -8.11
C GLY A 195 9.43 24.19 -7.11
N ILE A 196 8.63 23.95 -6.07
CA ILE A 196 8.80 22.86 -5.12
C ILE A 196 7.49 22.14 -4.88
N LEU A 197 7.57 20.81 -4.81
CA LEU A 197 6.50 19.93 -4.38
C LEU A 197 7.12 19.01 -3.32
N SER A 198 6.56 19.00 -2.12
CA SER A 198 7.06 18.19 -1.02
C SER A 198 5.91 17.52 -0.29
N TYR A 199 6.10 16.23 -0.03
CA TYR A 199 5.21 15.41 0.76
C TYR A 199 6.00 14.73 1.85
N ARG A 200 5.51 14.84 3.08
CA ARG A 200 6.06 14.11 4.22
C ARG A 200 5.13 12.97 4.60
N LEU A 201 5.61 11.74 4.44
CA LEU A 201 4.95 10.52 4.92
C LEU A 201 5.66 10.09 6.21
N ASN A 202 4.93 9.86 7.31
CA ASN A 202 5.49 9.06 8.39
C ASN A 202 5.00 7.62 8.16
N LEU A 203 5.94 6.70 8.02
CA LEU A 203 5.67 5.30 7.76
C LEU A 203 5.83 4.53 9.06
N ASP A 204 4.85 3.68 9.38
CA ASP A 204 4.96 2.77 10.51
C ASP A 204 6.10 1.76 10.26
N ASP A 205 6.73 1.27 11.34
CA ASP A 205 7.80 0.26 11.30
C ASP A 205 9.12 0.68 10.60
N PHE A 206 9.37 1.99 10.44
CA PHE A 206 10.66 2.53 9.99
C PHE A 206 11.59 2.96 11.15
N PRO A 207 12.93 2.90 11.01
CA PRO A 207 13.68 2.59 9.78
C PRO A 207 13.68 1.10 9.40
N ALA A 208 13.52 0.82 8.11
CA ALA A 208 13.54 -0.53 7.53
C ALA A 208 14.09 -0.50 6.09
N ASN A 209 14.49 -1.67 5.57
CA ASN A 209 14.82 -1.82 4.15
C ASN A 209 13.54 -1.71 3.33
N ALA A 210 13.48 -0.73 2.44
CA ALA A 210 12.25 -0.39 1.72
C ALA A 210 12.48 -0.12 0.25
N ARG A 211 11.43 -0.35 -0.54
CA ARG A 211 11.36 -0.02 -1.96
C ARG A 211 10.23 0.97 -2.18
N ALA A 212 10.50 2.07 -2.87
CA ALA A 212 9.50 3.06 -3.24
C ALA A 212 9.25 3.04 -4.75
N PHE A 213 8.03 3.38 -5.15
CA PHE A 213 7.66 3.61 -6.54
C PHE A 213 6.90 4.91 -6.63
N ALA A 214 7.26 5.74 -7.60
CA ALA A 214 6.53 6.95 -7.96
C ALA A 214 6.06 6.80 -9.40
N TYR A 215 4.78 7.10 -9.63
CA TYR A 215 4.16 7.00 -10.94
C TYR A 215 3.88 8.40 -11.47
N PHE A 216 4.28 8.64 -12.73
CA PHE A 216 4.13 9.93 -13.38
C PHE A 216 3.41 9.73 -14.71
N ALA A 217 2.51 10.67 -15.02
CA ALA A 217 1.90 10.81 -16.33
C ALA A 217 1.75 12.30 -16.61
N GLU A 218 2.04 12.71 -17.84
CA GLU A 218 1.61 14.03 -18.31
C GLU A 218 0.15 13.91 -18.73
N ILE A 219 -0.70 14.68 -18.06
CA ILE A 219 -2.16 14.62 -18.22
C ILE A 219 -2.77 15.96 -18.62
N GLU A 220 -1.96 17.02 -18.65
CA GLU A 220 -2.32 18.31 -19.21
C GLU A 220 -1.98 18.34 -20.71
N ASP A 221 -2.77 19.09 -21.49
CA ASP A 221 -2.50 19.31 -22.90
C ASP A 221 -1.43 20.39 -23.05
N LEU A 222 -0.17 19.95 -23.12
CA LEU A 222 0.98 20.82 -23.38
C LEU A 222 1.13 21.14 -24.87
N GLY A 223 1.68 22.32 -25.19
CA GLY A 223 2.07 22.65 -26.55
C GLY A 223 3.15 21.69 -27.08
N ALA A 224 3.28 21.54 -28.41
CA ALA A 224 4.17 20.55 -29.03
C ALA A 224 5.65 20.63 -28.61
N ASN A 225 6.11 21.79 -28.12
CA ASN A 225 7.48 22.04 -27.67
C ASN A 225 7.58 22.25 -26.15
N GLU A 226 6.48 22.08 -25.41
CA GLU A 226 6.46 22.23 -23.96
C GLU A 226 6.72 20.88 -23.30
N THR A 227 7.63 20.86 -22.33
CA THR A 227 7.94 19.67 -21.56
C THR A 227 8.05 20.02 -20.08
N ARG A 228 7.59 19.11 -19.22
CA ARG A 228 7.74 19.23 -17.77
C ARG A 228 8.94 18.41 -17.32
N LYS A 229 9.88 19.07 -16.64
CA LYS A 229 11.08 18.46 -16.07
C LYS A 229 11.19 18.84 -14.60
N PHE A 230 11.58 17.89 -13.77
CA PHE A 230 11.82 18.14 -12.36
C PHE A 230 12.94 17.24 -11.83
N LYS A 231 13.51 17.64 -10.70
CA LYS A 231 14.47 16.84 -9.95
C LYS A 231 13.73 16.17 -8.80
N LEU A 232 13.83 14.86 -8.70
CA LEU A 232 13.31 14.15 -7.54
C LEU A 232 14.37 14.21 -6.43
N GLN A 233 14.01 14.82 -5.30
CA GLN A 233 14.84 14.87 -4.11
C GLN A 233 14.16 14.07 -3.00
N GLN A 234 14.83 13.04 -2.51
CA GLN A 234 14.41 12.25 -1.36
C GLN A 234 15.17 12.75 -0.11
N PRO A 235 14.70 12.45 1.13
CA PRO A 235 15.52 12.65 2.32
C PRO A 235 16.89 12.00 2.13
N TYR A 236 17.95 12.59 2.67
CA TYR A 236 19.30 12.03 2.55
C TYR A 236 19.35 10.64 3.20
N PHE A 237 19.63 9.63 2.39
CA PHE A 237 20.07 8.30 2.81
C PHE A 237 21.52 8.14 2.28
N PRO A 238 22.48 7.67 3.11
CA PRO A 238 23.82 7.35 2.62
C PRO A 238 23.71 6.40 1.40
N ASP A 239 24.56 6.62 0.40
CA ASP A 239 24.68 5.82 -0.83
C ASP A 239 23.67 6.06 -1.98
N TYR A 240 22.86 7.13 -1.95
CA TYR A 240 21.87 7.40 -3.01
C TYR A 240 22.22 8.56 -3.97
N SER A 241 21.94 8.37 -5.27
CA SER A 241 22.08 9.37 -6.34
C SER A 241 20.75 10.06 -6.69
N ASN A 242 20.79 11.36 -6.99
CA ASN A 242 19.62 12.13 -7.39
C ASN A 242 19.17 11.77 -8.82
N ALA A 243 17.87 11.52 -9.02
CA ALA A 243 17.30 11.29 -10.36
C ALA A 243 16.70 12.57 -10.96
N VAL A 244 16.98 12.81 -12.25
CA VAL A 244 16.29 13.82 -13.08
C VAL A 244 15.22 13.11 -13.88
N VAL A 245 13.97 13.60 -13.83
CA VAL A 245 12.82 12.98 -14.48
C VAL A 245 12.27 13.91 -15.56
N ASN A 246 12.11 13.37 -16.78
CA ASN A 246 11.41 14.00 -17.90
C ASN A 246 10.09 13.27 -18.11
N ILE A 247 8.94 13.94 -17.99
CA ILE A 247 7.63 13.27 -18.04
C ILE A 247 7.22 12.92 -19.49
N ALA A 248 7.75 13.66 -20.48
CA ALA A 248 7.45 13.41 -21.89
C ALA A 248 8.02 12.06 -22.39
N GLU A 249 9.07 11.55 -21.74
CA GLU A 249 9.63 10.22 -21.97
C GLU A 249 9.13 9.32 -20.84
N LYS A 250 8.25 8.35 -21.13
CA LYS A 250 7.62 7.45 -20.15
C LYS A 250 8.66 6.85 -19.19
N CYS A 251 8.84 7.44 -18.01
CA CYS A 251 9.81 6.96 -17.02
C CYS A 251 9.10 6.26 -15.87
N GLN A 252 9.30 4.95 -15.75
CA GLN A 252 9.23 4.26 -14.47
C GLN A 252 10.55 4.46 -13.75
N TRP A 253 10.49 4.87 -12.49
CA TRP A 253 11.65 4.82 -11.62
C TRP A 253 11.70 3.45 -10.93
N GLU A 254 12.73 2.65 -11.24
CA GLU A 254 13.07 1.46 -10.48
C GLU A 254 14.17 1.84 -9.46
N PRO A 255 13.97 1.63 -8.15
CA PRO A 255 15.06 1.80 -7.20
C PRO A 255 16.08 0.68 -7.38
N HIS A 256 17.35 1.08 -7.39
CA HIS A 256 18.45 0.17 -7.07
C HIS A 256 18.32 -0.24 -5.61
N THR A 257 18.52 -1.53 -5.36
CA THR A 257 18.54 -2.20 -4.07
C THR A 257 19.41 -1.48 -3.04
N LEU A 258 18.89 -1.38 -1.82
CA LEU A 258 19.67 -1.17 -0.60
C LEU A 258 20.34 -2.49 -0.18
#